data_AF-A0AAD2UWQ1-F1
#
_entry.id   AF-A0AAD2UWQ1-F1
#
_cell.length_a   1.000
_cell.length_b   1.000
_cell.length_c   1.000
_cell.angle_alpha   90.00
_cell.angle_beta   90.00
_cell.angle_gamma   90.00
#
_symmetry.space_group_name_H-M   'P 1'
#
loop_
_entity.id
_entity.type
_entity.pdbx_description
1 polymer ?
#
loop_
_entity_poly.entity_id
_entity_poly.type
_entity_poly.pdbx_seq_one_letter_code
_entity_poly.pdbx_strand_id
1 'polypeptide(L)' 'EFLGEFISISESDHESGKEVEAEIKMAVHFYMQRRNNIPIITYDHKNTILMINGVDMMSDVRSNLTL' A
#
# COMPACT_ATOMS: atom_id res chain seq x y z
N GLU A 1 1.07 -3.65 7.49
CA GLU A 1 2.30 -4.07 6.79
C GLU A 1 2.19 -3.63 5.33
N PHE A 2 3.29 -3.15 4.75
CA PHE A 2 3.34 -2.88 3.32
C PHE A 2 4.69 -3.33 2.77
N LEU A 3 4.71 -3.73 1.51
CA LEU A 3 5.91 -4.01 0.74
C LEU A 3 5.79 -3.25 -0.57
N GLY A 4 6.90 -2.71 -1.04
CA GLY A 4 6.92 -1.86 -2.20
C GLY A 4 8.34 -1.47 -2.59
N GLU A 5 8.41 -0.64 -3.62
CA GLU A 5 9.66 -0.08 -4.10
C GLU A 5 9.76 1.39 -3.68
N PHE A 6 10.95 1.80 -3.23
CA PHE A 6 11.24 3.21 -2.97
C PHE A 6 11.31 3.96 -4.29
N ILE A 7 10.63 5.10 -4.38
CA ILE A 7 10.66 5.95 -5.58
C ILE A 7 11.60 7.13 -5.35
N SER A 8 11.35 7.91 -4.30
CA SER A 8 12.11 9.13 -4.04
C SER A 8 11.95 9.60 -2.61
N ILE A 9 12.88 10.44 -2.18
CA ILE A 9 12.76 11.27 -0.99
C ILE A 9 12.93 12.73 -1.42
N SER A 10 12.12 13.61 -0.85
CA SER A 10 12.24 15.06 -1.04
C SER A 10 12.12 15.75 0.31
N GLU A 11 12.92 16.79 0.52
CA GLU A 11 12.92 17.58 1.74
C GLU A 11 12.49 19.01 1.42
N SER A 12 11.82 19.65 2.38
CA SER A 12 11.54 21.09 2.32
C SER A 12 12.83 21.91 2.54
N ASP A 13 12.79 23.19 2.21
CA ASP A 13 13.89 24.11 2.54
C ASP A 13 14.21 24.09 4.04
N HIS A 14 15.49 24.17 4.38
CA HIS A 14 15.97 24.13 5.76
C HIS A 14 16.08 25.56 6.32
N GLU A 15 15.49 25.79 7.49
CA GLU A 15 15.63 27.03 8.23
C GLU A 15 16.11 26.73 9.66
N SER A 16 17.12 27.47 10.13
CA SER A 16 17.68 27.28 11.46
C SER A 16 16.62 27.45 12.55
N GLY A 17 16.47 26.44 13.40
CA GLY A 17 15.51 26.45 14.50
C GLY A 17 14.09 26.02 14.12
N LYS A 18 13.87 25.53 12.90
CA LYS A 18 12.59 24.94 12.46
C LYS A 18 12.70 23.44 12.24
N GLU A 19 11.56 22.77 12.29
CA GLU A 19 11.43 21.36 11.93
C GLU A 19 11.68 21.18 10.42
N VAL A 20 12.28 20.05 10.06
CA VAL A 20 12.50 19.64 8.66
C VAL A 20 11.44 18.61 8.31
N GLU A 21 10.76 18.82 7.20
CA GLU A 21 9.79 17.88 6.66
C GLU A 21 10.41 17.11 5.49
N ALA A 22 10.35 15.78 5.56
CA ALA A 22 10.79 14.89 4.51
C ALA A 22 9.62 14.06 4.01
N GLU A 23 9.38 14.09 2.71
CA GLU A 23 8.38 13.29 2.03
C GLU A 23 9.05 12.08 1.36
N ILE A 24 8.57 10.88 1.68
CA ILE A 24 9.01 9.63 1.06
C ILE A 24 7.91 9.13 0.12
N LYS A 25 8.25 8.90 -1.14
CA LYS A 25 7.36 8.29 -2.14
C LYS A 25 7.72 6.84 -2.36
N MET A 26 6.70 5.97 -2.35
CA MET A 26 6.84 4.53 -2.53
C MET A 26 5.78 3.97 -3.47
N ALA A 27 6.17 3.03 -4.34
CA ALA A 27 5.26 2.21 -5.12
C ALA A 27 4.85 0.99 -4.30
N VAL A 28 3.62 0.98 -3.77
CA VAL A 28 3.14 -0.11 -2.91
C VAL A 28 2.68 -1.29 -3.75
N HIS A 29 3.31 -2.45 -3.56
CA HIS A 29 3.00 -3.68 -4.28
C HIS A 29 2.12 -4.64 -3.47
N PHE A 30 2.27 -4.59 -2.15
CA PHE A 30 1.47 -5.33 -1.19
C PHE A 30 1.14 -4.42 -0.01
N TYR A 31 -0.10 -4.48 0.45
CA TYR A 31 -0.56 -3.74 1.62
C TYR A 31 -1.53 -4.58 2.43
N MET A 32 -1.34 -4.61 3.74
CA MET A 32 -2.26 -5.25 4.66
C MET A 32 -2.49 -4.39 5.89
N GLN A 33 -3.74 -4.04 6.09
CA GLN A 33 -4.21 -3.35 7.28
C GLN A 33 -4.89 -4.35 8.21
N ARG A 34 -4.52 -4.31 9.49
CA ARG A 34 -5.14 -5.14 10.53
C ARG A 34 -5.75 -4.27 11.63
N ARG A 35 -6.84 -4.74 12.23
CA ARG A 35 -7.39 -4.22 13.49
C ARG A 35 -7.52 -5.39 14.46
N ASN A 36 -6.93 -5.28 15.65
CA ASN A 36 -6.90 -6.37 16.64
C ASN A 36 -6.39 -7.70 16.03
N ASN A 37 -5.33 -7.62 15.22
CA ASN A 37 -4.75 -8.74 14.48
C ASN A 37 -5.65 -9.39 13.40
N ILE A 38 -6.84 -8.83 13.12
CA ILE A 38 -7.73 -9.28 12.05
C ILE A 38 -7.47 -8.44 10.78
N PRO A 39 -7.14 -9.05 9.63
CA PRO A 39 -7.03 -8.33 8.37
C PRO A 39 -8.36 -7.69 7.95
N ILE A 40 -8.35 -6.38 7.73
CA ILE A 40 -9.51 -5.62 7.24
C ILE A 40 -9.35 -5.17 5.79
N ILE A 41 -8.10 -4.96 5.35
CA ILE A 41 -7.75 -4.69 3.96
C ILE A 41 -6.54 -5.55 3.62
N THR A 42 -6.60 -6.26 2.50
CA THR A 42 -5.45 -6.92 1.88
C THR A 42 -5.41 -6.56 0.42
N TYR A 43 -4.32 -5.95 -0.03
CA TYR A 43 -4.08 -5.58 -1.41
C TYR A 43 -2.78 -6.25 -1.87
N ASP A 44 -2.85 -6.92 -3.02
CA ASP A 44 -1.71 -7.50 -3.71
C ASP A 44 -1.86 -7.25 -5.21
N HIS A 45 -1.01 -6.38 -5.76
CA HIS A 45 -1.10 -6.02 -7.17
C HIS A 45 -0.71 -7.17 -8.09
N LYS A 46 0.26 -8.03 -7.70
CA LYS A 46 0.77 -9.10 -8.57
C LYS A 46 -0.28 -10.17 -8.78
N ASN A 47 -0.96 -10.52 -7.69
CA ASN A 47 -1.99 -11.54 -7.71
C ASN A 47 -3.39 -10.97 -8.03
N THR A 48 -3.50 -9.66 -8.29
CA THR A 48 -4.79 -8.98 -8.52
C THR A 48 -5.78 -9.26 -7.40
N ILE A 49 -5.34 -9.10 -6.15
CA ILE A 49 -6.17 -9.33 -4.96
C ILE A 49 -6.50 -7.98 -4.31
N LEU A 50 -7.78 -7.77 -4.04
CA LEU A 50 -8.25 -6.72 -3.15
C LEU A 50 -9.31 -7.31 -2.22
N MET A 51 -8.92 -7.66 -0.99
CA MET A 51 -9.86 -8.08 0.04
C MET A 51 -10.23 -6.92 0.94
N ILE A 52 -11.52 -6.72 1.17
CA ILE A 52 -12.06 -5.78 2.15
C ILE A 52 -12.97 -6.55 3.09
N ASN A 53 -12.64 -6.55 4.38
CA ASN A 53 -13.34 -7.30 5.43
C ASN A 53 -13.61 -8.77 5.06
N GLY A 54 -12.64 -9.42 4.38
CA GLY A 54 -12.72 -10.82 3.95
C GLY A 54 -13.45 -11.07 2.63
N VAL A 55 -14.01 -10.04 1.98
CA VAL A 55 -14.62 -10.15 0.65
C VAL A 55 -13.60 -9.77 -0.41
N ASP A 56 -13.36 -10.67 -1.37
CA ASP A 56 -12.44 -10.42 -2.49
C ASP A 56 -13.15 -9.69 -3.63
N MET A 57 -12.83 -8.41 -3.77
CA MET A 57 -13.43 -7.51 -4.76
C MET A 57 -12.94 -7.76 -6.19
N MET A 58 -11.87 -8.54 -6.35
CA MET A 58 -11.26 -8.83 -7.64
C MET A 58 -11.51 -10.26 -8.10
N SER A 59 -12.30 -11.06 -7.38
CA SER A 59 -12.59 -12.45 -7.73
C SER A 59 -13.12 -12.60 -9.16
N ASP A 60 -14.06 -11.74 -9.53
CA ASP A 60 -14.73 -11.78 -10.83
C ASP A 60 -13.81 -11.28 -11.94
N VAL A 61 -12.96 -10.30 -11.64
CA VAL A 61 -11.96 -9.83 -12.60
C VAL A 61 -10.95 -10.96 -12.87
N ARG A 62 -10.43 -11.62 -11.83
CA ARG A 62 -9.48 -12.73 -12.00
C ARG A 62 -10.08 -13.91 -12.74
N SER A 63 -11.32 -14.29 -12.44
CA SER A 63 -11.99 -15.39 -13.14
C SER A 63 -12.18 -15.11 -14.63
N ASN A 64 -12.44 -13.85 -15.00
CA ASN A 64 -12.57 -13.43 -16.40
C ASN A 64 -11.22 -13.29 -17.12
N LEU A 65 -10.12 -13.14 -16.39
CA LEU A 65 -8.76 -13.04 -16.95
C LEU A 65 -8.06 -14.40 -17.07
N THR A 66 -8.74 -15.51 -16.73
CA THR A 66 -8.14 -16.87 -16.66
C THR A 66 -6.87 -16.92 -15.78
N LEU A 67 -6.90 -16.17 -14.67
CA LEU A 67 -5.86 -16.14 -13.64
C LEU A 67 -6.19 -17.07 -12.46
#